data_AF-A0A2V9LK88-F1
#
_entry.id   AF-A0A2V9LK88-F1
#
_cell.length_a   1.000
_cell.length_b   1.000
_cell.length_c   1.000
_cell.angle_alpha   90.00
_cell.angle_beta   90.00
_cell.angle_gamma   90.00
#
_symmetry.space_group_name_H-M   'P 1'
#
loop_
_entity.id
_entity.type
_entity.pdbx_description
1 polymer ?
#
loop_
_entity_poly.entity_id
_entity_poly.type
_entity_poly.pdbx_seq_one_letter_code
_entity_poly.pdbx_strand_id
1 'polypeptide(L)' 'EGKTPRNFAIVPSGSYLFAANQDSDTIVIFRIDPSNGRLAATGQVLHVGSPVSVTFVPAD' A
#
# COMPACT_ATOMS: atom_id res chain seq x y z
N GLU A 1 -1.70 9.91 -5.50
CA GLU A 1 -0.39 9.67 -6.13
C GLU A 1 0.70 9.64 -5.07
N GLY A 2 1.87 9.07 -5.38
CA GLY A 2 3.03 9.01 -4.50
C GLY A 2 4.34 9.07 -5.29
N LYS A 3 5.43 9.45 -4.63
CA LYS A 3 6.77 9.58 -5.23
C LYS A 3 7.73 8.55 -4.65
N THR A 4 8.54 7.93 -5.52
CA THR A 4 9.55 6.93 -5.15
C THR A 4 8.97 5.79 -4.29
N PRO A 5 8.07 4.95 -4.86
CA PRO A 5 7.56 3.79 -4.15
C PRO A 5 8.70 2.82 -3.88
N ARG A 6 9.17 2.77 -2.63
CA ARG A 6 10.34 1.97 -2.24
C ARG A 6 9.97 0.55 -1.86
N ASN A 7 8.75 0.38 -1.34
CA ASN A 7 8.22 -0.92 -0.96
C ASN A 7 6.70 -0.93 -1.11
N PHE A 8 6.15 -2.12 -1.26
CA PHE A 8 4.73 -2.37 -1.08
C PHE A 8 4.52 -3.73 -0.41
N ALA A 9 3.38 -3.90 0.22
CA ALA A 9 2.94 -5.18 0.75
C ALA A 9 1.46 -5.40 0.42
N ILE A 10 1.11 -6.67 0.23
CA ILE A 10 -0.27 -7.11 0.03
C ILE A 10 -0.75 -7.72 1.34
N VAL A 11 -1.95 -7.36 1.77
CA VAL A 11 -2.56 -7.97 2.96
C VAL A 11 -2.71 -9.49 2.74
N PRO A 12 -2.61 -10.34 3.78
CA PRO A 12 -2.69 -11.79 3.60
C PRO A 12 -3.94 -12.29 2.85
N SER A 13 -5.07 -11.58 2.95
CA SER A 13 -6.29 -11.90 2.20
C SER A 13 -6.21 -11.62 0.69
N GLY A 14 -5.14 -10.99 0.21
CA GLY A 14 -4.96 -10.60 -1.19
C GLY A 14 -5.85 -9.45 -1.66
N SER A 15 -6.63 -8.83 -0.76
CA SER A 15 -7.66 -7.85 -1.16
C SER A 15 -7.14 -6.42 -1.34
N TYR A 16 -6.01 -6.09 -0.73
CA TYR A 16 -5.44 -4.74 -0.69
C TYR A 16 -3.91 -4.73 -0.82
N LEU A 17 -3.39 -3.67 -1.44
CA LEU A 17 -1.97 -3.37 -1.55
C LEU A 17 -1.70 -2.01 -0.87
N PHE A 18 -0.67 -1.96 -0.04
CA PHE A 18 -0.17 -0.76 0.61
C PHE A 18 1.15 -0.37 -0.05
N ALA A 19 1.20 0.77 -0.73
CA ALA A 19 2.39 1.27 -1.41
C ALA A 19 3.05 2.37 -0.58
N ALA A 20 4.27 2.12 -0.08
CA ALA A 20 5.08 3.07 0.69
C ALA A 20 5.89 3.96 -0.26
N ASN A 21 5.51 5.23 -0.32
CA ASN A 21 6.09 6.24 -1.19
C ASN A 21 7.03 7.13 -0.38
N GLN A 22 8.33 6.85 -0.50
CA GLN A 22 9.36 7.46 0.34
C GLN A 22 9.38 8.98 0.20
N ASP A 23 9.42 9.50 -1.02
CA ASP A 23 9.70 10.93 -1.26
C ASP A 23 8.42 11.79 -1.23
N SER A 24 7.27 11.18 -0.92
CA SER A 24 6.01 11.90 -0.72
C SER A 24 5.44 11.75 0.68
N ASP A 25 6.15 11.07 1.60
CA ASP A 25 5.68 10.84 2.97
C ASP A 25 4.27 10.21 3.05
N THR A 26 3.98 9.27 2.13
CA THR A 26 2.68 8.61 2.08
C THR A 26 2.74 7.10 1.95
N ILE A 27 1.77 6.43 2.57
CA ILE A 27 1.36 5.09 2.17
C ILE A 27 0.00 5.21 1.49
N VAL A 28 -0.09 4.80 0.22
CA VAL A 28 -1.33 4.83 -0.56
C VAL A 28 -1.91 3.42 -0.65
N ILE A 29 -3.21 3.28 -0.42
CA ILE A 29 -3.88 1.98 -0.37
C ILE A 29 -4.69 1.74 -1.65
N PHE A 30 -4.46 0.59 -2.25
CA PHE A 30 -5.18 0.10 -3.43
C PHE A 30 -5.99 -1.14 -3.09
N ARG A 31 -7.18 -1.28 -3.67
CA ARG A 31 -7.91 -2.54 -3.74
C ARG A 31 -7.40 -3.34 -4.92
N ILE A 32 -7.24 -4.65 -4.75
CA ILE A 32 -6.90 -5.58 -5.82
C ILE A 32 -8.17 -6.22 -6.35
N ASP A 33 -8.39 -6.18 -7.66
CA ASP A 33 -9.44 -6.94 -8.33
C ASP A 33 -9.03 -8.43 -8.37
N PRO A 34 -9.80 -9.35 -7.75
CA PRO A 34 -9.42 -10.76 -7.68
C PRO A 34 -9.49 -11.47 -9.04
N SER A 35 -10.21 -10.92 -10.02
CA SER A 35 -10.36 -11.54 -11.34
C SER A 35 -9.16 -11.29 -12.26
N ASN A 36 -8.45 -10.17 -12.08
CA ASN A 36 -7.45 -9.71 -13.03
C ASN A 36 -6.22 -9.03 -12.41
N GLY A 37 -6.18 -8.87 -11.08
CA GLY A 37 -5.07 -8.28 -10.33
C GLY A 37 -4.92 -6.76 -10.47
N ARG A 38 -5.84 -6.07 -11.17
CA ARG A 38 -5.77 -4.61 -11.34
C ARG A 38 -5.97 -3.90 -10.01
N LEU A 39 -5.28 -2.78 -9.88
CA LEU A 39 -5.33 -1.93 -8.71
C LEU A 39 -6.35 -0.81 -8.91
N ALA A 40 -7.27 -0.65 -7.95
CA ALA A 40 -8.15 0.48 -7.85
C ALA A 40 -7.76 1.33 -6.63
N ALA A 41 -7.53 2.62 -6.83
CA ALA A 41 -7.25 3.53 -5.73
C ALA A 41 -8.45 3.57 -4.77
N THR A 42 -8.19 3.41 -3.47
CA THR A 42 -9.27 3.46 -2.45
C THR A 42 -9.58 4.88 -2.01
N GLY A 43 -8.74 5.85 -2.35
CA GLY A 43 -8.76 7.21 -1.81
C GLY A 43 -8.14 7.32 -0.41
N GLN A 44 -7.79 6.20 0.23
CA GLN A 44 -7.14 6.20 1.55
C GLN A 44 -5.64 6.46 1.40
N VAL A 45 -5.15 7.41 2.19
CA VAL A 45 -3.74 7.81 2.26
C VAL A 45 -3.34 7.94 3.72
N LEU A 46 -2.28 7.26 4.11
CA LEU A 46 -1.64 7.45 5.41
C LEU A 46 -0.44 8.37 5.24
N HIS A 47 -0.30 9.37 6.11
CA HIS A 47 0.86 10.25 6.13
C HIS A 47 1.89 9.72 7.11
N VAL A 48 3.03 9.29 6.60
CA VAL A 48 4.13 8.70 7.35
C VAL A 48 5.41 9.28 6.77
N GLY A 49 6.31 9.81 7.60
CA GLY A 49 7.57 10.36 7.10
C GLY A 49 8.45 9.29 6.46
N SER A 50 8.83 9.50 5.20
CA SER A 50 9.76 8.69 4.41
C SER A 50 9.58 7.17 4.58
N PRO A 51 8.39 6.61 4.26
CA PRO A 51 8.11 5.21 4.50
C PRO A 51 8.90 4.36 3.49
N VAL A 52 9.67 3.39 3.99
CA VAL A 52 10.57 2.56 3.16
C VAL A 52 10.21 1.07 3.15
N SER A 53 9.39 0.62 4.10
CA SER A 53 8.99 -0.79 4.23
C SER A 53 7.63 -0.91 4.94
N VAL A 54 6.80 -1.84 4.49
CA VAL A 54 5.53 -2.23 5.10
C VAL A 54 5.49 -3.75 5.21
N THR A 55 5.04 -4.26 6.35
CA THR A 55 4.77 -5.69 6.54
C THR A 55 3.50 -5.87 7.36
N PHE A 56 2.87 -7.04 7.22
CA PHE A 56 1.69 -7.40 8.00
C PHE A 56 2.07 -8.45 9.03
N VAL A 57 1.55 -8.27 10.24
CA VAL A 57 1.63 -9.26 11.33
C VAL A 57 0.23 -9.79 11.60
N PRO A 58 0.08 -11.06 12.05
CA PRO A 58 -1.19 -11.56 12.55
C PRO A 58 -1.72 -10.64 13.66
N ALA A 59 -3.04 -10.46 13.72
CA ALA A 59 -3.69 -9.91 14.90
C ALA A 59 -3.96 -11.08 15.84
N ASP A 60 -3.50 -10.95 17.09
CA ASP A 60 -3.80 -11.89 18.18
C ASP A 60 -5.29 -11.87 18.56
#